data_AF-A0A958BZ24-F1
#
_entry.id   AF-A0A958BZ24-F1
#
_cell.length_a   1.000
_cell.length_b   1.000
_cell.length_c   1.000
_cell.angle_alpha   90.00
_cell.angle_beta   90.00
_cell.angle_gamma   90.00
#
_symmetry.space_group_name_H-M   'P 1'
#
loop_
_entity.id
_entity.type
_entity.pdbx_description
1 polymer ?
#
loop_
_entity_poly.entity_id
_entity_poly.type
_entity_poly.pdbx_seq_one_letter_code
_entity_poly.pdbx_strand_id
1 'polypeptide(L)'
;MMTEEKAAEAHEEEFELDEVLETGSSLAGSGMVVAEVLAHLLDEEVFLQPLTYLLRTGSPDGQDLLGATNFAIMAARLLSEERFGRMTAYQQRYNLTDVPLSMVTEGVHAVDVDEMYNAHEYKPKVNLIWAVQEK
;
A
#
# COMPACT_ATOMS: atom_id res chain seq x y z
N MET A 1 26.65 -11.14 1.28
CA MET A 1 26.15 -10.26 2.34
C MET A 1 27.07 -9.05 2.33
N MET A 2 26.56 -7.86 2.00
CA MET A 2 27.40 -6.65 2.07
C MET A 2 27.94 -6.51 3.48
N THR A 3 29.25 -6.34 3.60
CA THR A 3 29.92 -6.02 4.85
C THR A 3 29.59 -4.56 5.22
N GLU A 4 29.49 -4.26 6.51
CA GLU A 4 29.23 -2.88 7.00
C GLU A 4 30.21 -1.84 6.39
N GLU A 5 31.41 -2.29 6.04
CA GLU A 5 32.46 -1.51 5.38
C GLU A 5 32.07 -1.08 3.95
N LYS A 6 31.45 -1.97 3.14
CA LYS A 6 30.97 -1.62 1.79
C LYS A 6 29.73 -0.72 1.81
N ALA A 7 28.88 -0.88 2.82
CA ALA A 7 27.73 0.02 3.03
C ALA A 7 28.18 1.43 3.41
N ALA A 8 29.32 1.57 4.11
CA ALA A 8 29.91 2.85 4.47
C ALA A 8 30.66 3.51 3.31
N GLU A 9 31.34 2.76 2.43
CA GLU A 9 31.95 3.31 1.21
C GLU A 9 30.90 3.84 0.23
N ALA A 10 29.76 3.15 0.09
CA ALA A 10 28.64 3.62 -0.73
C ALA A 10 27.96 4.90 -0.19
N HIS A 11 28.28 5.31 1.05
CA HIS A 11 27.85 6.59 1.62
C HIS A 11 28.76 7.77 1.23
N GLU A 12 29.98 7.53 0.71
CA GLU A 12 30.91 8.59 0.28
C GLU A 12 30.72 9.00 -1.19
N GLU A 13 30.15 8.14 -2.04
CA GLU A 13 29.73 8.50 -3.39
C GLU A 13 28.29 9.04 -3.36
N GLU A 14 28.16 10.36 -3.49
CA GLU A 14 26.87 11.04 -3.55
C GLU A 14 26.14 10.64 -4.85
N PHE A 15 25.23 9.67 -4.76
CA PHE A 15 24.39 9.26 -5.89
C PHE A 15 23.34 10.33 -6.18
N GLU A 16 23.57 11.15 -7.21
CA GLU A 16 22.57 12.11 -7.67
C GLU A 16 21.50 11.41 -8.53
N LEU A 17 20.29 11.33 -7.99
CA LEU A 17 19.12 10.72 -8.65
C LEU A 17 18.82 11.34 -10.03
N ASP A 18 19.13 12.64 -10.18
CA ASP A 18 18.87 13.42 -11.39
C ASP A 18 19.80 13.05 -12.57
N GLU A 19 20.92 12.37 -12.31
CA GLU A 19 21.81 11.88 -13.37
C GLU A 19 21.25 10.64 -14.09
N VAL A 20 20.34 9.91 -13.43
CA VAL A 20 19.84 8.62 -13.90
C VAL A 20 18.34 8.67 -14.25
N LEU A 21 17.59 9.57 -13.63
CA LEU A 21 16.15 9.73 -13.83
C LEU A 21 15.77 11.18 -14.03
N GLU A 22 14.98 11.47 -15.07
CA GLU A 22 14.25 12.74 -15.16
C GLU A 22 13.17 12.77 -14.06
N THR A 23 13.52 13.35 -12.91
CA THR A 23 12.61 13.59 -11.78
C THR A 23 11.52 14.58 -12.22
N GLY A 24 10.29 14.10 -12.36
CA GLY A 24 9.13 14.94 -12.74
C GLY A 24 8.28 14.40 -13.89
N SER A 25 8.70 13.34 -14.59
CA SER A 25 7.80 12.63 -15.50
C SER A 25 6.94 11.64 -14.70
N SER A 26 5.62 11.74 -14.83
CA SER A 26 4.64 10.89 -14.12
C SER A 26 4.72 9.38 -14.48
N LEU A 27 5.73 8.98 -15.27
CA LEU A 27 5.90 7.64 -15.82
C LEU A 27 6.95 6.79 -15.11
N ALA A 28 7.85 7.38 -14.31
CA ALA A 28 8.83 6.60 -13.55
C ALA A 28 8.20 6.14 -12.22
N GLY A 29 7.86 4.85 -12.11
CA GLY A 29 7.37 4.26 -10.87
C GLY A 29 8.48 4.13 -9.83
N SER A 30 8.17 4.34 -8.54
CA SER A 30 9.16 4.25 -7.44
C SER A 30 9.94 2.93 -7.41
N GLY A 31 9.33 1.81 -7.81
CA GLY A 31 10.02 0.52 -7.92
C GLY A 31 11.18 0.52 -8.93
N MET A 32 11.08 1.29 -10.02
CA MET A 32 12.16 1.45 -11.00
C MET A 32 13.34 2.22 -10.42
N VAL A 33 13.04 3.34 -9.75
CA VAL A 33 14.03 4.15 -9.03
C VAL A 33 14.79 3.30 -8.02
N VAL A 34 14.08 2.53 -7.20
CA VAL A 34 14.71 1.66 -6.19
C VAL A 34 15.58 0.57 -6.84
N ALA A 35 15.12 -0.04 -7.93
CA ALA A 35 15.89 -1.08 -8.61
C ALA A 35 17.21 -0.55 -9.16
N GLU A 36 17.20 0.66 -9.74
CA GLU A 36 18.38 1.31 -10.30
C GLU A 36 19.38 1.75 -9.22
N VAL A 37 18.88 2.37 -8.15
CA VAL A 37 19.68 2.71 -6.96
C VAL A 37 20.32 1.45 -6.36
N LEU A 38 19.56 0.36 -6.22
CA LEU A 38 20.10 -0.90 -5.69
C LEU A 38 21.15 -1.51 -6.62
N ALA A 39 20.94 -1.49 -7.94
CA ALA A 39 21.91 -2.01 -8.89
C ALA A 39 23.24 -1.26 -8.80
N HIS A 40 23.16 0.07 -8.69
CA HIS A 40 24.34 0.93 -8.52
C HIS A 40 25.06 0.68 -7.18
N LEU A 41 24.32 0.70 -6.07
CA LEU A 41 24.92 0.52 -4.74
C LEU A 41 25.52 -0.88 -4.55
N LEU A 42 24.89 -1.91 -5.12
CA LEU A 42 25.29 -3.30 -4.92
C LEU A 42 26.35 -3.78 -5.91
N ASP A 43 26.54 -3.10 -7.05
CA ASP A 43 27.32 -3.56 -8.21
C ASP A 43 26.86 -4.96 -8.69
N GLU A 44 25.55 -5.20 -8.65
CA GLU A 44 24.92 -6.48 -8.98
C GLU A 44 23.66 -6.24 -9.83
N GLU A 45 23.30 -7.24 -10.65
CA GLU A 45 22.08 -7.16 -11.46
C GLU A 45 20.83 -7.23 -10.57
N VAL A 46 19.94 -6.23 -10.70
CA VAL A 46 18.66 -6.17 -9.98
C VAL A 46 17.51 -6.40 -10.95
N PHE A 47 16.70 -7.43 -10.70
CA PHE A 47 15.51 -7.71 -11.49
C PHE A 47 14.26 -7.05 -10.89
N LEU A 48 13.64 -6.13 -11.64
CA LEU A 48 12.38 -5.51 -11.28
C LEU A 48 11.21 -6.23 -11.96
N GLN A 49 10.24 -6.70 -11.16
CA GLN A 49 8.98 -7.25 -11.67
C GLN A 49 7.78 -6.40 -11.25
N PRO A 50 7.25 -5.52 -12.13
CA PRO A 50 6.04 -4.78 -11.83
C PRO A 50 4.82 -5.71 -11.80
N LEU A 51 4.09 -5.76 -10.68
CA LEU A 51 2.92 -6.63 -10.48
C LEU A 51 1.57 -5.91 -10.65
N THR A 52 1.57 -4.62 -10.99
CA THR A 52 0.38 -3.75 -10.88
C THR A 52 -0.88 -4.32 -11.54
N TYR A 53 -0.77 -4.84 -12.77
CA TYR A 53 -1.93 -5.41 -13.46
C TYR A 53 -2.28 -6.81 -12.91
N LEU A 54 -1.28 -7.64 -12.61
CA LEU A 54 -1.50 -8.97 -12.04
C LEU A 54 -2.27 -8.92 -10.73
N LEU A 55 -1.95 -7.96 -9.85
CA LEU A 55 -2.64 -7.78 -8.57
C LEU A 55 -4.09 -7.28 -8.70
N ARG A 56 -4.45 -6.67 -9.84
CA ARG A 56 -5.82 -6.13 -10.08
C ARG A 56 -6.71 -7.04 -10.89
N THR A 57 -6.14 -7.96 -11.66
CA THR A 57 -6.88 -8.84 -12.58
C THR A 57 -7.05 -10.27 -12.06
N GLY A 58 -6.53 -10.58 -10.86
CA GLY A 58 -6.77 -11.87 -10.22
C GLY A 58 -8.24 -12.09 -9.91
N SER A 59 -8.70 -13.35 -9.94
CA SER A 59 -10.05 -13.68 -9.46
C SER A 59 -10.16 -13.34 -7.96
N PRO A 60 -11.24 -12.68 -7.53
CA PRO A 60 -11.46 -12.39 -6.11
C PRO A 60 -11.55 -13.68 -5.30
N ASP A 61 -11.10 -13.63 -4.06
CA ASP A 61 -11.21 -14.78 -3.15
C ASP A 61 -12.62 -14.87 -2.51
N GLY A 62 -12.84 -15.88 -1.66
CA GLY A 62 -14.13 -16.05 -0.99
C GLY A 62 -14.51 -14.90 -0.06
N GLN A 63 -13.53 -14.25 0.56
CA GLN A 63 -13.73 -13.11 1.44
C GLN A 63 -14.09 -11.86 0.65
N ASP A 64 -13.42 -11.63 -0.48
CA ASP A 64 -13.73 -10.57 -1.43
C ASP A 64 -15.16 -10.71 -1.97
N LEU A 65 -15.54 -11.92 -2.41
CA LEU A 65 -16.87 -12.21 -2.92
C LEU A 65 -17.96 -11.99 -1.87
N LEU A 66 -17.74 -12.45 -0.64
CA LEU A 66 -18.68 -12.24 0.47
C LEU A 66 -18.79 -10.75 0.82
N GLY A 67 -17.67 -10.04 0.89
CA GLY A 67 -17.61 -8.60 1.11
C GLY A 67 -18.39 -7.83 0.04
N ALA A 68 -18.08 -8.07 -1.23
CA ALA A 68 -18.75 -7.44 -2.37
C ALA A 68 -20.27 -7.68 -2.37
N THR A 69 -20.69 -8.92 -2.09
CA THR A 69 -22.11 -9.28 -2.00
C THR A 69 -22.81 -8.52 -0.88
N ASN A 70 -22.17 -8.45 0.29
CA ASN A 70 -22.70 -7.71 1.45
C ASN A 70 -22.84 -6.21 1.15
N PHE A 71 -21.82 -5.59 0.55
CA PHE A 71 -21.89 -4.19 0.11
C PHE A 71 -23.04 -3.96 -0.88
N ALA A 72 -23.24 -4.85 -1.84
CA ALA A 72 -24.32 -4.75 -2.83
C ALA A 72 -25.71 -4.86 -2.18
N ILE A 73 -25.90 -5.81 -1.26
CA ILE A 73 -27.15 -5.98 -0.51
C ILE A 73 -27.48 -4.72 0.29
N MET A 74 -26.49 -4.13 0.97
CA MET A 74 -26.70 -2.90 1.73
C MET A 74 -27.05 -1.71 0.84
N ALA A 75 -26.39 -1.57 -0.31
CA ALA A 75 -26.71 -0.52 -1.27
C ALA A 75 -28.14 -0.68 -1.81
N ALA A 76 -28.55 -1.91 -2.15
CA ALA A 76 -29.92 -2.20 -2.58
C ALA A 76 -30.95 -1.86 -1.49
N ARG A 77 -30.62 -2.15 -0.21
CA ARG A 77 -31.46 -1.78 0.92
C ARG A 77 -31.62 -0.26 1.06
N LEU A 78 -30.53 0.50 0.95
CA LEU A 78 -30.58 1.98 0.99
C LEU A 78 -31.49 2.54 -0.11
N LEU A 79 -31.39 1.99 -1.32
CA LEU A 79 -32.25 2.37 -2.44
C LEU A 79 -33.73 2.04 -2.16
N SER A 80 -34.01 0.85 -1.62
CA SER A 80 -35.38 0.44 -1.25
C SER A 80 -35.97 1.28 -0.11
N GLU A 81 -35.14 1.84 0.76
CA GLU A 81 -35.51 2.75 1.84
C GLU A 81 -35.53 4.23 1.41
N GLU A 82 -35.31 4.52 0.11
CA GLU A 82 -35.21 5.88 -0.45
C GLU A 82 -34.14 6.76 0.24
N ARG A 83 -33.08 6.14 0.76
CA ARG A 83 -31.96 6.80 1.44
C ARG A 83 -30.81 7.06 0.46
N PHE A 84 -30.79 8.26 -0.11
CA PHE A 84 -29.77 8.68 -1.09
C PHE A 84 -28.61 9.47 -0.47
N GLY A 85 -27.53 9.65 -1.25
CA GLY A 85 -26.37 10.46 -0.83
C GLY A 85 -25.46 9.76 0.18
N ARG A 86 -25.45 8.42 0.18
CA ARG A 86 -24.72 7.59 1.15
C ARG A 86 -23.88 6.53 0.44
N MET A 87 -22.77 6.15 1.08
CA MET A 87 -21.83 5.12 0.62
C MET A 87 -21.84 3.96 1.61
N THR A 88 -21.83 2.73 1.11
CA THR A 88 -21.64 1.54 1.95
C THR A 88 -20.18 1.41 2.34
N ALA A 89 -19.91 1.03 3.58
CA ALA A 89 -18.58 1.00 4.18
C ALA A 89 -18.45 -0.17 5.17
N TYR A 90 -17.22 -0.58 5.47
CA TYR A 90 -16.93 -1.48 6.58
C TYR A 90 -16.18 -0.69 7.64
N GLN A 91 -16.65 -0.75 8.89
CA GLN A 91 -15.96 -0.19 10.04
C GLN A 91 -15.78 -1.30 11.07
N GLN A 92 -14.57 -1.53 11.55
CA GLN A 92 -14.26 -2.65 12.47
C GLN A 92 -15.22 -2.73 13.68
N ARG A 93 -15.65 -1.58 14.21
CA ARG A 93 -16.59 -1.51 15.34
C ARG A 93 -18.05 -1.80 14.96
N TYR A 94 -18.46 -1.44 13.75
CA TYR A 94 -19.87 -1.47 13.31
C TYR A 94 -20.15 -2.51 12.23
N ASN A 95 -19.13 -3.28 11.82
CA ASN A 95 -19.14 -4.12 10.64
C ASN A 95 -19.58 -3.33 9.40
N LEU A 96 -20.37 -3.97 8.53
CA LEU A 96 -20.95 -3.35 7.35
C LEU A 96 -21.93 -2.24 7.77
N THR A 97 -21.72 -1.03 7.27
CA THR A 97 -22.48 0.17 7.61
C THR A 97 -22.55 1.13 6.42
N ASP A 98 -23.20 2.27 6.59
CA ASP A 98 -23.31 3.31 5.56
C ASP A 98 -22.92 4.69 6.13
N VAL A 99 -22.24 5.49 5.31
CA VAL A 99 -21.75 6.82 5.68
C VAL A 99 -22.26 7.89 4.70
N PRO A 100 -22.45 9.16 5.12
CA PRO A 100 -22.77 10.24 4.19
C PRO A 100 -21.66 10.45 3.17
N LEU A 101 -21.99 10.72 1.91
CA LEU A 101 -20.98 11.00 0.87
C LEU A 101 -20.11 12.23 1.20
N SER A 102 -20.65 13.22 1.91
CA SER A 102 -19.89 14.41 2.34
C SER A 102 -18.67 14.04 3.17
N MET A 103 -18.80 13.06 4.06
CA MET A 103 -17.72 12.57 4.92
C MET A 103 -16.59 11.90 4.11
N VAL A 104 -16.91 11.24 2.99
CA VAL A 104 -15.90 10.53 2.19
C VAL A 104 -14.99 11.50 1.45
N THR A 105 -15.46 12.72 1.19
CA THR A 105 -14.66 13.76 0.53
C THR A 105 -13.81 14.60 1.49
N GLU A 106 -13.94 14.41 2.80
CA GLU A 106 -13.28 15.25 3.81
C GLU A 106 -11.79 14.93 4.00
N GLY A 107 -11.29 13.81 3.50
CA GLY A 107 -9.88 13.46 3.64
C GLY A 107 -9.47 12.17 2.96
N VAL A 108 -8.18 11.88 3.00
CA VAL A 108 -7.58 10.64 2.51
C VAL A 108 -7.34 9.72 3.70
N HIS A 109 -7.79 8.47 3.62
CA HIS A 109 -7.47 7.46 4.61
C HIS A 109 -5.99 7.05 4.46
N ALA A 110 -5.14 7.66 5.27
CA ALA A 110 -3.71 7.36 5.30
C ALA A 110 -3.39 6.18 6.23
N VAL A 111 -2.21 5.60 6.06
CA VAL A 111 -1.64 4.63 6.99
C VAL A 111 -1.26 5.35 8.28
N ASP A 112 -1.66 4.79 9.42
CA ASP A 112 -1.13 5.23 10.71
C ASP A 112 0.27 4.64 10.89
N VAL A 113 1.29 5.43 10.55
CA VAL A 113 2.69 5.00 10.61
C VAL A 113 3.10 4.73 12.05
N ASP A 114 2.65 5.58 12.99
CA ASP A 114 2.99 5.46 14.40
C ASP A 114 2.36 4.24 15.04
N GLU A 115 1.18 3.81 14.58
CA GLU A 115 0.55 2.57 15.03
C GLU A 115 1.18 1.35 14.35
N MET A 116 1.35 1.38 13.02
CA MET A 116 1.60 0.19 12.21
C MET A 116 3.08 -0.10 11.93
N TYR A 117 3.97 0.90 11.99
CA TYR A 117 5.38 0.79 11.58
C TYR A 117 6.35 1.38 12.61
N ASN A 118 7.61 0.98 12.53
CA ASN A 118 8.74 1.67 13.12
C ASN A 118 9.44 2.49 12.02
N ALA A 119 9.32 3.81 12.07
CA ALA A 119 9.87 4.71 11.06
C ALA A 119 11.41 4.73 11.03
N HIS A 120 12.08 4.42 12.15
CA HIS A 120 13.54 4.41 12.21
C HIS A 120 14.13 3.12 11.61
N GLU A 121 13.49 1.98 11.88
CA GLU A 121 13.96 0.69 11.38
C GLU A 121 13.33 0.29 10.04
N TYR A 122 12.38 1.08 9.54
CA TYR A 122 11.59 0.80 8.33
C TYR A 122 10.93 -0.59 8.34
N LYS A 123 10.42 -1.02 9.51
CA LYS A 123 9.80 -2.34 9.71
C LYS A 123 8.35 -2.24 10.20
N PRO A 124 7.44 -3.13 9.78
CA PRO A 124 6.12 -3.22 10.38
C PRO A 124 6.21 -3.73 11.82
N LYS A 125 5.27 -3.32 12.67
CA LYS A 125 5.18 -3.85 14.03
C LYS A 125 4.59 -5.26 14.03
N VAL A 126 5.03 -6.10 14.96
CA VAL A 126 4.70 -7.55 14.99
C VAL A 126 3.19 -7.80 15.15
N ASN A 127 2.50 -6.94 15.92
CA ASN A 127 1.05 -7.00 16.12
C ASN A 127 0.22 -6.72 14.85
N LEU A 128 0.84 -6.23 13.77
CA LEU A 128 0.18 -5.98 12.49
C LEU A 128 -0.18 -7.26 11.74
N ILE A 129 0.60 -8.32 11.95
CA ILE A 129 0.41 -9.60 11.28
C ILE A 129 -0.43 -10.47 12.20
N TRP A 130 -1.71 -10.62 11.88
CA TRP A 130 -2.66 -11.46 12.64
C TRP A 130 -2.19 -12.93 12.78
N ALA A 131 -1.31 -13.39 11.89
CA ALA A 131 -0.72 -14.74 11.90
C ALA A 131 0.53 -14.87 12.79
N VAL A 132 1.12 -13.76 13.27
CA VAL A 132 2.28 -13.74 14.16
C VAL A 132 1.79 -13.45 15.58
N GLN A 133 1.05 -14.40 16.15
CA GLN A 133 0.88 -14.45 17.60
C GLN A 133 1.80 -15.55 18.13
N GLU A 134 2.74 -15.17 19.00
CA GLU A 134 3.52 -16.15 19.76
C GLU A 134 2.56 -17.00 20.61
N LYS A 135 2.71 -18.32 20.50
CA LYS A 135 1.99 -19.30 21.34
C LYS A 135 2.45 -19.25 22.78
#